data_AF-A0A957EP96-F1
#
_entry.id   AF-A0A957EP96-F1
#
_cell.length_a   1.000
_cell.length_b   1.000
_cell.length_c   1.000
_cell.angle_alpha   90.00
_cell.angle_beta   90.00
_cell.angle_gamma   90.00
#
_symmetry.space_group_name_H-M   'P 1'
#
loop_
_entity.id
_entity.type
_entity.pdbx_description
1 polymer ?
#
loop_
_entity_poly.entity_id
_entity_poly.type
_entity_poly.pdbx_seq_one_letter_code
_entity_poly.pdbx_strand_id
1 'polypeptide(L)' 'LPSAPGYVGTFDEPGIEVLKLYGVGETTAAAYTLVLHAALWLPITLLGAFYMVREGMGWSDFSKAVRVAEGEAKA' A
#
# COMPACT_ATOMS: atom_id res chain seq x y z
N LEU A 1 -12.14 -10.30 -1.51
CA LEU A 1 -11.83 -10.19 -0.07
C LEU A 1 -11.43 -8.74 0.19
N PRO A 2 -11.99 -8.05 1.20
CA PRO A 2 -11.68 -6.64 1.40
C PRO A 2 -10.25 -6.55 1.94
N SER A 3 -9.32 -6.10 1.11
CA SER A 3 -7.91 -6.01 1.48
C SER A 3 -7.73 -4.90 2.51
N ALA A 4 -7.01 -5.20 3.59
CA ALA A 4 -6.60 -4.21 4.57
C ALA A 4 -5.81 -3.08 3.87
N PRO A 5 -5.83 -1.84 4.39
CA PRO A 5 -5.08 -0.73 3.84
C PRO A 5 -3.62 -1.14 3.61
N GLY A 6 -3.15 -1.02 2.36
CA GLY A 6 -1.83 -1.46 1.95
C GLY A 6 -1.70 -2.92 1.54
N TYR A 7 -2.78 -3.69 1.30
CA TYR A 7 -2.73 -5.10 0.87
C TYR A 7 -2.10 -6.09 1.85
N VAL A 8 -1.95 -5.69 3.12
CA VAL A 8 -1.46 -6.56 4.20
C VAL A 8 -2.35 -7.81 4.30
N GLY A 9 -1.74 -8.99 4.24
CA GLY A 9 -2.44 -10.30 4.23
C GLY A 9 -2.72 -10.89 2.85
N THR A 10 -3.23 -10.14 1.87
CA THR A 10 -3.52 -10.69 0.53
C THR A 10 -2.26 -10.91 -0.31
N PHE A 11 -1.20 -10.11 -0.06
CA PHE A 11 0.12 -10.29 -0.66
C PHE A 11 1.00 -11.27 0.13
N ASP A 12 0.81 -11.33 1.44
CA ASP A 12 1.65 -12.10 2.35
C ASP A 12 1.39 -13.60 2.25
N GLU A 13 0.12 -14.00 2.16
CA GLU A 13 -0.31 -15.41 2.17
C GLU A 13 0.25 -16.24 1.01
N PRO A 14 0.11 -15.84 -0.28
CA PRO A 14 0.74 -16.56 -1.38
C PRO A 14 2.27 -16.48 -1.36
N GLY A 15 2.87 -15.38 -0.87
CA GLY A 15 4.33 -15.25 -0.76
C GLY A 15 4.93 -16.20 0.27
N ILE A 16 4.28 -16.34 1.42
CA ILE A 16 4.64 -17.30 2.47
C ILE A 16 4.50 -18.73 1.95
N GLU A 17 3.42 -19.04 1.23
CA GLU A 17 3.17 -20.38 0.69
C GLU A 17 4.24 -20.80 -0.32
N VAL A 18 4.67 -19.90 -1.21
CA VAL A 18 5.79 -20.14 -2.13
C VAL A 18 7.08 -20.39 -1.36
N LEU A 19 7.42 -19.58 -0.36
CA LEU A 19 8.65 -19.78 0.43
C LEU A 19 8.63 -21.11 1.22
N LYS A 20 7.47 -21.51 1.74
CA LYS A 20 7.29 -22.82 2.39
C LYS A 20 7.49 -23.98 1.40
N LEU A 21 7.02 -23.85 0.15
CA LEU A 21 7.27 -24.84 -0.91
C LEU A 21 8.76 -25.01 -1.25
N TYR A 22 9.56 -23.95 -1.11
CA TYR A 22 11.02 -23.99 -1.27
C TYR A 22 11.77 -24.46 0.00
N GLY A 23 11.06 -24.91 1.04
CA GLY A 23 11.65 -25.46 2.26
C GLY A 23 12.06 -24.42 3.30
N VAL A 24 11.62 -23.16 3.16
CA VAL A 24 11.88 -22.12 4.15
C VAL A 24 10.90 -22.27 5.32
N GLY A 25 11.42 -22.21 6.55
CA GLY A 25 10.60 -22.29 7.77
C GLY A 25 9.52 -21.20 7.80
N GLU A 26 8.32 -21.56 8.26
CA GLU A 26 7.13 -20.70 8.23
C GLU A 26 7.35 -19.32 8.86
N THR A 27 8.06 -19.27 9.99
CA THR A 27 8.39 -18.03 10.69
C THR A 27 9.31 -17.14 9.85
N THR A 28 10.28 -17.73 9.15
CA THR A 28 11.21 -17.01 8.27
C THR A 28 10.52 -16.54 7.00
N ALA A 29 9.65 -17.36 6.43
CA ALA A 29 8.84 -17.00 5.27
C ALA A 29 7.94 -15.80 5.59
N ALA A 30 7.23 -15.82 6.72
CA ALA A 30 6.39 -14.71 7.16
C ALA A 30 7.18 -13.42 7.40
N ALA A 31 8.33 -13.51 8.07
CA ALA A 31 9.19 -12.35 8.29
C ALA A 31 9.72 -11.76 6.97
N TYR A 32 10.13 -12.61 6.02
CA TYR A 32 10.61 -12.15 4.72
C TYR A 32 9.51 -11.43 3.93
N THR A 33 8.31 -12.00 3.84
CA THR A 33 7.22 -11.41 3.06
C THR A 33 6.77 -10.07 3.65
N LEU A 34 6.67 -9.96 4.99
CA LEU A 34 6.35 -8.70 5.66
C LEU A 34 7.41 -7.62 5.43
N VAL A 35 8.70 -7.97 5.52
CA VAL A 35 9.79 -7.01 5.27
C VAL A 35 9.82 -6.58 3.82
N LEU A 36 9.65 -7.51 2.89
CA LEU A 36 9.56 -7.23 1.46
C LEU A 36 8.40 -6.27 1.17
N HIS A 37 7.23 -6.54 1.75
CA HIS A 37 6.03 -5.72 1.59
C HIS A 37 6.24 -4.30 2.13
N ALA A 38 6.79 -4.19 3.34
CA ALA A 38 7.14 -2.89 3.93
C ALA A 38 8.18 -2.14 3.09
N ALA A 39 9.19 -2.83 2.56
CA ALA A 39 10.23 -2.22 1.72
C ALA A 39 9.68 -1.70 0.38
N LEU A 40 8.65 -2.34 -0.18
CA LEU A 40 8.00 -1.85 -1.40
C LEU A 40 7.03 -0.70 -1.12
N TRP A 41 6.24 -0.80 -0.05
CA TRP A 41 5.16 0.15 0.23
C TRP A 41 5.65 1.41 0.93
N LEU A 42 6.47 1.27 1.98
CA LEU A 42 6.83 2.38 2.86
C LEU A 42 7.58 3.52 2.15
N PRO A 43 8.55 3.27 1.24
CA PRO A 43 9.28 4.36 0.57
C PRO A 43 8.38 5.17 -0.36
N ILE A 44 7.52 4.51 -1.15
CA ILE A 44 6.64 5.20 -2.09
C ILE A 44 5.58 6.03 -1.34
N THR A 45 5.06 5.50 -0.23
CA THR A 45 4.07 6.20 0.60
C THR A 45 4.70 7.38 1.32
N LEU A 46 5.90 7.21 1.89
CA LEU A 46 6.64 8.32 2.49
C LEU A 46 7.01 9.38 1.47
N LEU A 47 7.41 9.00 0.26
CA LEU A 47 7.74 9.94 -0.80
C LEU A 47 6.52 10.76 -1.20
N GLY A 48 5.37 10.11 -1.41
CA GLY A 48 4.11 10.80 -1.70
C GLY A 48 3.67 11.74 -0.57
N ALA A 49 3.76 11.27 0.68
CA ALA A 49 3.47 12.09 1.86
C ALA A 49 4.41 13.29 1.99
N PHE A 50 5.71 13.09 1.74
CA PHE A 50 6.70 14.15 1.74
C PHE A 50 6.39 15.22 0.70
N TYR A 51 6.08 14.83 -0.54
CA TYR A 51 5.69 15.80 -1.58
C TYR A 51 4.37 16.50 -1.27
N MET A 52 3.36 15.79 -0.76
CA MET A 52 2.10 16.39 -0.29
C MET A 52 2.33 17.51 0.72
N VAL A 53 3.17 17.24 1.74
CA VAL A 53 3.51 18.24 2.76
C VAL A 53 4.34 19.37 2.17
N ARG A 54 5.30 19.08 1.29
CA ARG A 54 6.19 20.07 0.67
C ARG A 54 5.46 21.02 -0.28
N GLU A 55 4.51 20.53 -1.06
CA GLU A 55 3.70 21.32 -1.99
C GLU A 55 2.51 22.02 -1.32
N GLY A 56 2.30 21.79 -0.03
CA GLY A 56 1.22 22.43 0.73
C GLY A 56 -0.17 21.93 0.30
N MET A 57 -0.26 20.75 -0.32
CA MET A 57 -1.52 20.12 -0.69
C MET A 57 -2.25 19.71 0.58
N GLY A 58 -3.06 20.63 1.10
CA GLY A 58 -3.89 20.41 2.26
C GLY A 58 -5.06 19.49 1.92
N TRP A 59 -5.69 18.92 2.95
CA TRP A 59 -6.94 18.14 2.81
C TRP A 59 -8.03 18.88 2.01
N SER A 60 -7.99 20.22 1.96
CA SER A 60 -8.87 21.04 1.12
C SER A 60 -8.67 20.81 -0.38
N ASP A 61 -7.46 20.54 -0.84
CA ASP A 61 -7.18 20.35 -2.28
C ASP A 61 -7.60 18.95 -2.73
N PHE A 62 -7.41 17.94 -1.87
CA PHE A 62 -8.01 16.62 -2.06
C PHE A 62 -9.54 16.69 -2.13
N SER A 63 -10.17 17.44 -1.23
CA SER A 63 -11.64 17.62 -1.23
C SER A 63 -12.15 18.34 -2.49
N LYS A 64 -11.39 19.33 -2.99
CA LYS A 64 -11.69 20.00 -4.27
C LYS A 64 -11.51 19.06 -5.46
N ALA A 65 -10.42 18.29 -5.50
CA ALA A 65 -10.17 17.31 -6.56
C ALA A 65 -11.26 16.22 -6.60
N VAL A 66 -11.72 15.74 -5.45
CA VAL A 66 -12.84 14.78 -5.35
C VAL A 66 -14.14 15.40 -5.88
N ARG A 67 -14.46 16.65 -5.52
CA ARG A 67 -15.64 17.33 -6.06
C ARG A 67 -15.59 17.56 -7.57
N VAL A 68 -14.40 17.84 -8.12
CA VAL A 68 -14.21 17.98 -9.57
C VAL A 68 -14.42 16.63 -10.25
N ALA A 69 -13.83 15.55 -9.74
CA ALA A 69 -14.01 14.21 -10.27
C ALA A 69 -15.47 13.72 -10.21
N GLU A 70 -16.21 14.03 -9.14
CA GLU A 70 -17.65 13.73 -9.04
C GLU A 70 -18.50 14.57 -10.00
N GLY A 71 -18.10 15.81 -10.27
CA GLY A 71 -18.75 16.69 -11.24
C GLY A 71 -18.56 16.23 -12.68
N GLU A 72 -17.37 15.76 -13.04
CA GLU A 72 -17.07 15.17 -14.35
C GLU A 72 -17.77 13.82 -14.55
N ALA A 73 -17.88 12.99 -13.51
CA ALA A 73 -18.59 11.71 -13.61
C ALA A 73 -20.13 11.84 -13.70
N LYS A 74 -20.69 12.99 -13.35
CA LYS A 74 -22.13 13.29 -13.43
C LYS A 74 -22.53 14.09 -14.68
N ALA A 75 -21.56 14.58 -15.45
CA ALA A 75 -21.78 15.28 -16.72
C ALA A 75 -21.81 14.29 -17.89
#